data_AF-A0A349VHC6-F1
#
_entry.id   AF-A0A349VHC6-F1
#
_cell.length_a   1.000
_cell.length_b   1.000
_cell.length_c   1.000
_cell.angle_alpha   90.00
_cell.angle_beta   90.00
_cell.angle_gamma   90.00
#
_symmetry.space_group_name_H-M   'P 1'
#
loop_
_entity.id
_entity.type
_entity.pdbx_description
1 polymer ?
#
loop_
_entity_poly.entity_id
_entity_poly.type
_entity_poly.pdbx_seq_one_letter_code
_entity_poly.pdbx_strand_id
1 'polypeptide(L)'
;GIDLPVRASGKISGTPGCVLVGPAGTIELTEGVIRAERHVHMSHEDAKHFGVKNGDRMSLVINGPCDTVFRDLLVRADTNAKLEVHIDTDEGNSADLDHATSVELVRQE
;
A
#
# COMPACT_ATOMS: atom_id res chain seq x y z
N GLY A 1 3.86 -13.50 18.42
CA GLY A 1 4.16 -12.71 17.21
C GLY A 1 4.67 -11.35 17.62
N ILE A 2 5.21 -10.58 16.67
CA ILE A 2 5.59 -9.18 16.88
C ILE A 2 4.34 -8.32 16.63
N ASP A 3 4.07 -7.36 17.51
CA ASP A 3 2.99 -6.39 17.29
C ASP A 3 3.47 -5.29 16.34
N LEU A 4 3.14 -5.45 15.05
CA LEU A 4 3.65 -4.58 13.99
C LEU A 4 2.66 -3.44 13.69
N PRO A 5 3.11 -2.17 13.66
CA PRO A 5 2.27 -1.06 13.24
C PRO A 5 2.06 -1.04 11.72
N VAL A 6 0.92 -0.50 11.27
CA VAL A 6 0.71 -0.13 9.85
C VAL A 6 1.42 1.20 9.59
N ARG A 7 2.26 1.27 8.54
CA ARG A 7 3.06 2.45 8.21
C ARG A 7 3.28 2.60 6.70
N ALA A 8 3.35 3.84 6.23
CA ALA A 8 3.93 4.15 4.93
C ALA A 8 5.42 3.78 4.85
N SER A 9 5.86 3.39 3.66
CA SER A 9 7.26 3.06 3.39
C SER A 9 8.21 4.20 3.82
N GLY A 10 9.29 3.84 4.50
CA GLY A 10 10.27 4.78 5.08
C GLY A 10 9.90 5.37 6.45
N LYS A 11 8.68 5.16 6.96
CA LYS A 11 8.26 5.62 8.30
C LYS A 11 8.55 4.59 9.39
N ILE A 12 9.83 4.25 9.54
CA ILE A 12 10.29 3.15 10.42
C ILE A 12 10.64 3.56 11.86
N SER A 13 10.68 4.86 12.17
CA SER A 13 11.05 5.31 13.51
C SER A 13 10.10 4.75 14.57
N GLY A 14 10.69 4.16 15.63
CA GLY A 14 9.97 3.57 16.75
C GLY A 14 9.20 2.30 16.41
N THR A 15 9.52 1.67 15.28
CA THR A 15 8.94 0.36 14.91
C THR A 15 9.74 -0.77 15.55
N PRO A 16 9.11 -1.94 15.77
CA PRO A 16 9.85 -3.11 16.18
C PRO A 16 10.95 -3.50 15.17
N GLY A 17 12.01 -4.09 15.70
CA GLY A 17 13.07 -4.71 14.93
C GLY A 17 12.82 -6.19 14.63
N CYS A 18 13.82 -6.83 14.01
CA CYS A 18 13.86 -8.28 13.85
C CYS A 18 15.30 -8.76 13.65
N VAL A 19 15.48 -10.08 13.72
CA VAL A 19 16.73 -10.72 13.33
C VAL A 19 16.64 -11.12 11.87
N LEU A 20 17.47 -10.53 11.02
CA LEU A 20 17.59 -10.85 9.60
C LEU A 20 18.69 -11.91 9.41
N VAL A 21 18.28 -13.11 9.04
CA VAL A 21 19.18 -14.25 8.80
C VAL A 21 19.36 -14.45 7.31
N GLY A 22 20.61 -14.38 6.84
CA GLY A 22 20.99 -14.66 5.46
C GLY A 22 22.01 -15.81 5.38
N PRO A 23 22.36 -16.26 4.16
CA PRO A 23 23.29 -17.39 3.97
C PRO A 23 24.71 -17.12 4.50
N ALA A 24 25.10 -15.85 4.66
CA ALA A 24 26.43 -15.44 5.11
C ALA A 24 26.47 -14.97 6.58
N GLY A 25 25.36 -15.06 7.32
CA GLY A 25 25.32 -14.63 8.72
C GLY A 25 23.99 -14.03 9.12
N THR A 26 24.02 -13.23 10.18
CA THR A 26 22.83 -12.68 10.82
C THR A 26 23.08 -11.25 11.27
N ILE A 27 22.06 -10.40 11.14
CA ILE A 27 22.07 -9.02 11.62
C ILE A 27 20.83 -8.81 12.49
N GLU A 28 21.02 -8.23 13.67
CA GLU A 28 19.91 -7.76 14.51
C GLU A 28 19.55 -6.32 14.10
N LEU A 29 18.33 -6.14 13.62
CA LEU A 29 17.75 -4.82 13.35
C LEU A 29 16.98 -4.39 14.59
N THR A 30 17.27 -3.20 15.11
CA THR A 30 16.57 -2.63 16.27
C THR A 30 15.24 -1.98 15.91
N GLU A 31 15.07 -1.59 14.64
CA GLU A 31 13.84 -1.04 14.06
C GLU A 31 13.75 -1.39 12.57
N GLY A 32 12.57 -1.27 11.97
CA GLY A 32 12.40 -1.42 10.52
C GLY A 32 11.21 -2.27 10.07
N VAL A 33 10.56 -2.99 10.98
CA VAL A 33 9.50 -3.94 10.62
C VAL A 33 8.14 -3.27 10.69
N ILE A 34 7.37 -3.35 9.60
CA ILE A 34 6.05 -2.72 9.46
C ILE A 34 5.07 -3.65 8.76
N ARG A 35 3.77 -3.40 8.97
CA ARG A 35 2.73 -3.76 8.01
C ARG A 35 2.61 -2.63 6.99
N ALA A 36 2.61 -2.96 5.71
CA ALA A 36 2.58 -1.95 4.67
C ALA A 36 1.23 -1.23 4.67
N GLU A 37 1.24 0.10 4.77
CA GLU A 37 0.05 0.91 4.52
C GLU A 37 -0.26 0.89 3.02
N ARG A 38 -1.47 0.47 2.64
CA ARG A 38 -1.94 0.51 1.25
C ARG A 38 -1.85 1.91 0.65
N HIS A 39 -1.44 1.98 -0.61
CA HIS A 39 -1.19 3.25 -1.27
C HIS A 39 -1.30 3.14 -2.78
N VAL A 40 -1.46 4.29 -3.42
CA VAL A 40 -1.41 4.42 -4.87
C VAL A 40 -0.20 5.25 -5.27
N HIS A 41 0.61 4.70 -6.15
CA HIS A 41 1.60 5.44 -6.91
C HIS A 41 0.93 5.99 -8.16
N MET A 42 1.21 7.26 -8.50
CA MET A 42 0.68 7.87 -9.71
C MET A 42 1.56 9.03 -10.18
N SER A 43 1.53 9.31 -11.48
CA SER A 43 2.22 10.47 -12.01
C SER A 43 1.53 11.78 -11.58
N HIS A 44 2.20 12.92 -11.74
CA HIS A 44 1.54 14.22 -11.54
C HIS A 44 0.39 14.46 -12.54
N GLU A 45 0.45 13.85 -13.73
CA GLU A 45 -0.63 13.91 -14.72
C GLU A 45 -1.86 13.10 -14.26
N ASP A 46 -1.64 11.89 -13.77
CA ASP A 46 -2.70 11.05 -13.19
C ASP A 46 -3.33 11.74 -11.98
N ALA A 47 -2.51 12.29 -11.07
CA ALA A 47 -3.00 13.02 -9.91
C ALA A 47 -3.90 14.20 -10.33
N LYS A 48 -3.52 14.92 -11.39
CA LYS A 48 -4.35 15.98 -11.97
C LYS A 48 -5.64 15.44 -12.59
N HIS A 49 -5.59 14.31 -13.29
CA HIS A 49 -6.75 13.66 -13.89
C HIS A 49 -7.79 13.27 -12.82
N PHE A 50 -7.34 12.65 -11.73
CA PHE A 50 -8.18 12.27 -10.59
C PHE A 50 -8.54 13.45 -9.65
N GLY A 51 -7.92 14.61 -9.84
CA GLY A 51 -8.13 15.79 -9.01
C GLY A 51 -7.64 15.63 -7.57
N VAL A 52 -6.54 14.90 -7.37
CA VAL A 52 -5.89 14.63 -6.07
C VAL A 52 -4.44 15.13 -6.06
N LYS A 53 -3.83 15.17 -4.88
CA LYS A 53 -2.45 15.59 -4.65
C LYS A 53 -1.70 14.56 -3.81
N ASN A 54 -0.37 14.63 -3.81
CA ASN A 54 0.45 13.82 -2.93
C ASN A 54 0.03 14.01 -1.46
N GLY A 55 -0.23 12.91 -0.75
CA GLY A 55 -0.71 12.92 0.63
C GLY A 55 -2.23 12.87 0.78
N ASP A 56 -3.01 13.05 -0.29
CA ASP A 56 -4.46 12.84 -0.27
C ASP A 56 -4.80 11.35 -0.12
N ARG A 57 -6.11 11.06 -0.02
CA ARG A 57 -6.65 9.71 0.13
C ARG A 57 -7.63 9.37 -0.99
N MET A 58 -7.59 8.11 -1.43
CA MET A 58 -8.46 7.56 -2.46
C MET A 58 -9.06 6.22 -2.01
N SER A 59 -10.07 5.73 -2.73
CA SER A 59 -10.59 4.39 -2.55
C SER A 59 -10.34 3.53 -3.78
N LEU A 60 -9.96 2.27 -3.55
CA LEU A 60 -9.91 1.24 -4.57
C LEU A 60 -11.18 0.40 -4.48
N VAL A 61 -11.95 0.38 -5.55
CA VAL A 61 -13.12 -0.49 -5.74
C VAL A 61 -12.67 -1.70 -6.53
N ILE A 62 -12.94 -2.90 -6.01
CA ILE A 62 -12.65 -4.18 -6.65
C ILE A 62 -13.99 -4.89 -6.84
N ASN A 63 -14.35 -5.18 -8.10
CA ASN A 63 -15.59 -5.86 -8.44
C ASN A 63 -15.31 -7.32 -8.82
N GLY A 64 -15.97 -8.27 -8.18
CA GLY A 64 -15.72 -9.70 -8.39
C GLY A 64 -16.54 -10.58 -7.45
N PRO A 65 -16.12 -11.85 -7.25
CA PRO A 65 -16.76 -12.75 -6.29
C PRO A 65 -16.76 -12.21 -4.85
N CYS A 66 -15.72 -11.45 -4.50
CA CYS A 66 -15.53 -10.80 -3.21
C CYS A 66 -15.48 -9.27 -3.36
N ASP A 67 -16.62 -8.67 -3.74
CA ASP A 67 -16.77 -7.22 -3.88
C ASP A 67 -16.24 -6.47 -2.64
N THR A 68 -15.25 -5.62 -2.86
CA THR A 68 -14.50 -4.98 -1.78
C THR A 68 -14.16 -3.54 -2.14
N VAL A 69 -14.30 -2.63 -1.16
CA VAL A 69 -13.81 -1.25 -1.27
C VAL A 69 -12.76 -1.01 -0.20
N PHE A 70 -11.51 -0.85 -0.62
CA PHE A 70 -10.45 -0.38 0.25
C PHE A 70 -10.46 1.15 0.28
N ARG A 71 -10.71 1.72 1.45
CA ARG A 71 -10.66 3.17 1.68
C ARG A 71 -9.28 3.61 2.15
N ASP A 72 -9.00 4.89 2.01
CA ASP A 72 -7.88 5.59 2.65
C ASP A 72 -6.50 5.17 2.10
N LEU A 73 -6.44 4.84 0.81
CA LEU A 73 -5.17 4.61 0.12
C LEU A 73 -4.39 5.92 0.07
N LEU A 74 -3.15 5.91 0.58
CA LEU A 74 -2.27 7.08 0.52
C LEU A 74 -1.89 7.40 -0.94
N VAL A 75 -2.12 8.62 -1.39
CA VAL A 75 -1.62 9.07 -2.70
C VAL A 75 -0.13 9.41 -2.62
N ARG A 76 0.68 8.73 -3.42
CA ARG A 76 2.12 8.96 -3.59
C ARG A 76 2.38 9.43 -5.02
N ALA A 77 2.34 10.74 -5.23
CA ALA A 77 2.51 11.32 -6.55
C ALA A 77 3.98 11.67 -6.82
N ASP A 78 4.54 11.14 -7.91
CA ASP A 78 5.90 11.40 -8.36
C ASP A 78 5.94 11.47 -9.90
N THR A 79 6.77 12.34 -10.48
CA THR A 79 6.86 12.53 -11.95
C THR A 79 7.11 11.24 -12.71
N ASN A 80 7.87 10.29 -12.14
CA ASN A 80 8.25 9.04 -12.79
C ASN A 80 7.40 7.83 -12.36
N ALA A 81 6.42 8.03 -11.48
CA ALA A 81 5.55 6.96 -11.03
C ALA A 81 4.59 6.52 -12.15
N LYS A 82 4.38 5.21 -12.24
CA LYS A 82 3.27 4.65 -12.99
C LYS A 82 2.05 4.59 -12.07
N LEU A 83 0.86 4.68 -12.66
CA LEU A 83 -0.38 4.45 -11.94
C LEU A 83 -0.46 2.99 -11.49
N GLU A 84 -0.28 2.74 -10.20
CA GLU A 84 -0.35 1.41 -9.60
C GLU A 84 -0.80 1.50 -8.14
N VAL A 85 -1.62 0.53 -7.72
CA VAL A 85 -2.01 0.39 -6.31
C VAL A 85 -1.20 -0.73 -5.68
N HIS A 86 -0.63 -0.47 -4.52
CA HIS A 86 0.06 -1.46 -3.70
C HIS A 86 -0.81 -1.76 -2.48
N ILE A 87 -1.22 -3.03 -2.39
CA ILE A 87 -1.85 -3.67 -1.23
C ILE A 87 -1.01 -4.89 -0.85
N ASP A 88 -1.11 -5.36 0.40
CA ASP A 88 -0.42 -6.59 0.78
C ASP A 88 -1.16 -7.86 0.34
N THR A 89 -0.53 -9.01 0.56
CA THR A 89 -1.08 -10.31 0.17
C THR A 89 -2.40 -10.62 0.88
N ASP A 90 -2.56 -10.22 2.13
CA ASP A 90 -3.78 -10.50 2.90
C ASP A 90 -4.93 -9.63 2.40
N GLU A 91 -4.67 -8.35 2.09
CA GLU A 91 -5.61 -7.45 1.43
C GLU A 91 -6.02 -8.00 0.05
N GLY A 92 -5.06 -8.42 -0.78
CA GLY A 92 -5.35 -9.01 -2.10
C GLY A 92 -6.20 -10.29 -2.02
N ASN A 93 -5.86 -11.19 -1.09
CA ASN A 93 -6.61 -12.41 -0.86
C ASN A 93 -8.02 -12.13 -0.33
N SER A 94 -8.19 -11.13 0.54
CA SER A 94 -9.51 -10.78 1.10
C SER A 94 -10.50 -10.31 0.04
N ALA A 95 -10.00 -9.77 -1.07
CA ALA A 95 -10.79 -9.30 -2.21
C ALA A 95 -10.92 -10.32 -3.35
N ASP A 96 -10.37 -11.54 -3.21
CA ASP A 96 -10.26 -12.53 -4.30
C ASP A 96 -9.75 -11.90 -5.61
N LEU A 97 -8.67 -11.12 -5.49
CA LEU A 97 -8.22 -10.21 -6.55
C LEU A 97 -7.92 -10.92 -7.88
N ASP A 98 -7.43 -12.17 -7.83
CA ASP A 98 -7.13 -12.97 -9.02
C ASP A 98 -8.38 -13.27 -9.88
N HIS A 99 -9.57 -13.28 -9.28
CA HIS A 99 -10.85 -13.47 -9.96
C HIS A 99 -11.67 -12.17 -10.08
N ALA A 100 -11.07 -11.02 -9.76
CA ALA A 100 -11.72 -9.73 -9.96
C ALA A 100 -12.01 -9.48 -11.45
N THR A 101 -13.21 -8.96 -11.72
CA THR A 101 -13.66 -8.60 -13.07
C THR A 101 -13.21 -7.20 -13.47
N SER A 102 -13.08 -6.30 -12.51
CA SER A 102 -12.57 -4.94 -12.72
C SER A 102 -12.07 -4.33 -11.42
N VAL A 103 -11.22 -3.31 -11.57
CA VAL A 103 -10.80 -2.43 -10.48
C VAL A 103 -10.97 -0.97 -10.91
N GLU A 104 -11.37 -0.12 -9.98
CA GLU A 104 -11.54 1.32 -10.20
C GLU A 104 -10.94 2.11 -9.04
N LEU A 105 -10.23 3.18 -9.36
CA LEU A 105 -9.71 4.12 -8.38
C LEU A 105 -10.63 5.35 -8.34
N VAL A 106 -11.24 5.60 -7.19
CA VAL A 106 -12.17 6.71 -7.00
C VAL A 106 -11.63 7.68 -5.95
N ARG A 107 -11.81 8.98 -6.21
CA ARG A 107 -11.52 10.01 -5.22
C ARG A 107 -12.48 9.87 -4.02
N GLN A 108 -11.97 10.07 -2.81
CA GLN A 108 -12.82 10.18 -1.63
C GLN A 108 -13.42 11.58 -1.53
N GLU A 109 -14.72 11.66 -1.22
CA GLU A 109 -15.41 12.89 -0.85
C GLU A 109 -14.95 13.41 0.53
#